data_AF-A0A3L9L769-F1
#
_entry.id   AF-A0A3L9L769-F1
#
_cell.length_a   1.000
_cell.length_b   1.000
_cell.length_c   1.000
_cell.angle_alpha   90.00
_cell.angle_beta   90.00
_cell.angle_gamma   90.00
#
_symmetry.space_group_name_H-M   'P 1'
#
loop_
_entity.id
_entity.type
_entity.pdbx_description
1 polymer ?
#
loop_
_entity_poly.entity_id
_entity_poly.type
_entity_poly.pdbx_seq_one_letter_code
_entity_poly.pdbx_strand_id
1 'polypeptide(L)'
;MTVLDAVLAFAVVAGLLTLVPGLDTALVLRSSLTRTRPYAWATAGGVATGAGTNLLNPKVGVFYIATIPQFLPEGVSPLLMGALLAGVHGALTMAWFALIILGGGYARRWLADPRALRIIDRITGTVLIGFGAKLMVDAIPSGAVALGRPLPRLV
;
A
#
# COMPACT_ATOMS: atom_id res chain seq x y z
N MET A 1 -26.34 7.08 -9.67
CA MET A 1 -25.24 6.36 -10.34
C MET A 1 -25.73 4.99 -10.76
N THR A 2 -25.42 4.52 -11.96
CA THR A 2 -25.74 3.13 -12.32
C THR A 2 -24.71 2.17 -11.70
N VAL A 3 -25.02 0.87 -11.64
CA VAL A 3 -24.07 -0.16 -11.17
C VAL A 3 -22.80 -0.17 -12.02
N LEU A 4 -22.94 0.00 -13.34
CA LEU A 4 -21.81 0.03 -14.26
C LEU A 4 -20.90 1.24 -14.00
N ASP A 5 -21.49 2.42 -13.80
CA ASP A 5 -20.72 3.64 -13.49
C ASP A 5 -19.93 3.49 -12.19
N ALA A 6 -20.55 2.91 -11.15
CA ALA A 6 -19.92 2.67 -9.86
C ALA A 6 -18.73 1.70 -9.99
N VAL A 7 -18.91 0.59 -10.72
CA VAL A 7 -17.85 -0.39 -10.94
C VAL A 7 -16.70 0.21 -11.75
N LEU A 8 -16.98 0.95 -12.82
CA LEU A 8 -15.94 1.56 -13.66
C LEU A 8 -15.16 2.63 -12.89
N ALA A 9 -15.85 3.53 -12.20
CA ALA A 9 -15.21 4.59 -11.44
C ALA A 9 -14.38 4.01 -10.28
N PHE A 10 -14.91 3.00 -9.58
CA PHE A 10 -14.15 2.29 -8.56
C PHE A 10 -12.94 1.55 -9.13
N ALA A 11 -13.08 0.89 -10.29
CA ALA A 11 -11.97 0.17 -10.94
C ALA A 11 -10.83 1.11 -11.33
N VAL A 12 -11.14 2.34 -11.76
CA VAL A 12 -10.13 3.37 -12.04
C VAL A 12 -9.41 3.78 -10.75
N VAL A 13 -10.16 4.12 -9.69
CA VAL A 13 -9.58 4.52 -8.40
C VAL A 13 -8.73 3.40 -7.80
N ALA A 14 -9.26 2.18 -7.77
CA ALA A 14 -8.57 0.99 -7.30
C ALA A 14 -7.33 0.70 -8.15
N GLY A 15 -7.45 0.73 -9.48
CA GLY A 15 -6.35 0.50 -10.41
C GLY A 15 -5.21 1.52 -10.26
N LEU A 16 -5.53 2.80 -10.11
CA LEU A 16 -4.53 3.85 -9.84
C LEU A 16 -3.80 3.59 -8.52
N LEU A 17 -4.53 3.20 -7.47
CA LEU A 17 -3.94 2.82 -6.17
C LEU A 17 -3.06 1.57 -6.26
N THR A 18 -3.45 0.58 -7.07
CA THR A 18 -2.67 -0.64 -7.31
C THR A 18 -1.39 -0.32 -8.10
N LEU A 19 -1.45 0.64 -9.02
CA LEU A 19 -0.33 1.07 -9.88
C LEU A 19 0.74 1.89 -9.16
N VAL A 20 0.48 2.44 -7.97
CA VAL A 20 1.50 3.11 -7.17
C VAL A 20 2.20 2.05 -6.31
N PRO A 21 3.35 1.48 -6.75
CA PRO A 21 4.08 0.54 -5.93
C PRO A 21 4.51 1.25 -4.65
N GLY A 22 3.96 0.81 -3.52
CA GLY A 22 4.39 1.29 -2.23
C GLY A 22 5.77 0.75 -1.86
N LEU A 23 6.30 1.25 -0.75
CA LEU A 23 7.51 0.72 -0.10
C LEU A 23 7.44 -0.80 0.12
N ASP A 24 6.24 -1.31 0.40
CA ASP A 24 5.93 -2.73 0.56
C ASP A 24 6.25 -3.56 -0.70
N THR A 25 5.87 -3.08 -1.88
CA THR A 25 6.13 -3.77 -3.16
C THR A 25 7.63 -3.79 -3.47
N ALA A 26 8.33 -2.69 -3.19
CA ALA A 26 9.78 -2.61 -3.34
C ALA A 26 10.51 -3.55 -2.37
N LEU A 27 10.07 -3.62 -1.11
CA LEU A 27 10.62 -4.53 -0.10
C LEU A 27 10.34 -6.00 -0.43
N VAL A 28 9.15 -6.32 -0.95
CA VAL A 28 8.80 -7.67 -1.42
C VAL A 28 9.69 -8.06 -2.59
N LEU A 29 9.79 -7.22 -3.63
CA LEU A 29 10.71 -7.45 -4.76
C LEU A 29 12.15 -7.66 -4.29
N ARG A 30 12.65 -6.82 -3.38
CA ARG A 30 13.99 -6.96 -2.79
C ARG A 30 14.14 -8.31 -2.09
N SER A 31 13.21 -8.70 -1.22
CA SER A 31 13.26 -9.96 -0.47
C SER A 31 13.11 -11.21 -1.36
N SER A 32 12.35 -11.12 -2.44
CA SER A 32 12.19 -12.17 -3.44
C SER A 32 13.42 -12.34 -4.32
N LEU A 33 14.14 -11.26 -4.61
CA LEU A 33 15.35 -11.28 -5.43
C LEU A 33 16.61 -11.73 -4.66
N THR A 34 16.67 -11.48 -3.35
CA THR A 34 17.81 -11.84 -2.48
C THR A 34 17.73 -13.22 -1.86
N ARG A 35 16.56 -13.89 -1.84
CA ARG A 35 16.42 -15.27 -1.34
C ARG A 35 16.62 -16.30 -2.46
N THR A 36 17.71 -17.07 -2.38
CA THR A 36 17.80 -18.39 -3.05
C THR A 36 17.02 -19.41 -2.22
N ARG A 37 16.21 -20.28 -2.86
CA ARG A 37 15.40 -21.29 -2.14
C ARG A 37 15.88 -22.71 -2.40
N PRO A 38 15.96 -23.54 -1.35
CA PRO A 38 15.63 -24.94 -1.43
C PRO A 38 14.31 -25.25 -0.66
N TYR A 39 13.52 -26.19 -1.19
CA TYR A 39 12.33 -26.88 -0.61
C TYR A 39 10.95 -26.17 -0.53
N ALA A 40 9.90 -26.98 -0.70
CA ALA A 40 8.48 -26.62 -0.71
C ALA A 40 7.97 -25.98 0.60
N TRP A 41 8.50 -26.41 1.76
CA TRP A 41 8.16 -25.84 3.07
C TRP A 41 8.56 -24.37 3.21
N ALA A 42 9.70 -23.97 2.64
CA ALA A 42 10.12 -22.57 2.61
C ALA A 42 9.21 -21.71 1.72
N THR A 43 8.58 -22.32 0.70
CA THR A 43 7.57 -21.67 -0.14
C THR A 43 6.24 -21.53 0.58
N ALA A 44 5.74 -22.59 1.22
CA ALA A 44 4.53 -22.53 2.03
C ALA A 44 4.65 -21.49 3.16
N GLY A 45 5.78 -21.46 3.87
CA GLY A 45 6.05 -20.46 4.90
C GLY A 45 6.05 -19.03 4.34
N GLY A 46 6.66 -18.80 3.18
CA GLY A 46 6.64 -17.49 2.53
C GLY A 46 5.25 -17.03 2.10
N VAL A 47 4.42 -17.95 1.58
CA VAL A 47 3.01 -17.65 1.24
C VAL A 47 2.21 -17.31 2.50
N ALA A 48 2.36 -18.10 3.57
CA ALA A 48 1.66 -17.86 4.82
C ALA A 48 2.07 -16.52 5.48
N THR A 49 3.37 -16.20 5.49
CA THR A 49 3.85 -14.91 5.98
C THR A 49 3.31 -13.76 5.12
N GLY A 50 3.36 -13.88 3.78
CA GLY A 50 2.84 -12.86 2.89
C GLY A 50 1.33 -12.63 3.06
N ALA A 51 0.56 -13.72 3.18
CA ALA A 51 -0.88 -13.67 3.46
C ALA A 51 -1.16 -13.03 4.82
N GLY A 52 -0.43 -13.42 5.87
CA GLY A 52 -0.55 -12.82 7.19
C GLY A 52 -0.22 -11.34 7.20
N THR A 53 0.88 -10.92 6.58
CA THR A 53 1.25 -9.50 6.47
C THR A 53 0.21 -8.70 5.68
N ASN A 54 -0.38 -9.29 4.63
CA ASN A 54 -1.43 -8.63 3.86
C ASN A 54 -2.73 -8.48 4.66
N LEU A 55 -3.17 -9.55 5.36
CA LEU A 55 -4.36 -9.56 6.20
C LEU A 55 -4.24 -8.61 7.40
N LEU A 56 -3.05 -8.52 8.01
CA LEU A 56 -2.78 -7.62 9.13
C LEU A 56 -2.50 -6.18 8.67
N ASN A 57 -2.40 -5.91 7.37
CA ASN A 57 -2.17 -4.57 6.87
C ASN A 57 -3.46 -3.75 6.95
N PRO A 58 -3.57 -2.74 7.82
CA PRO A 58 -4.80 -1.96 7.97
C PRO A 58 -5.12 -1.13 6.72
N LYS A 59 -4.19 -0.97 5.77
CA LYS A 59 -4.35 -0.16 4.56
C LYS A 59 -5.58 -0.56 3.75
N VAL A 60 -5.79 -1.85 3.52
CA VAL A 60 -6.95 -2.33 2.73
C VAL A 60 -8.25 -2.08 3.48
N GLY A 61 -8.26 -2.28 4.81
CA GLY A 61 -9.41 -1.98 5.66
C GLY A 61 -9.78 -0.50 5.64
N VAL A 62 -8.81 0.39 5.87
CA VAL A 62 -9.01 1.85 5.83
C VAL A 62 -9.46 2.30 4.44
N PHE A 63 -8.87 1.75 3.37
CA PHE A 63 -9.31 2.00 2.00
C PHE A 63 -10.79 1.64 1.82
N TYR A 64 -11.22 0.44 2.20
CA TYR A 64 -12.62 0.04 2.02
C TYR A 64 -13.58 0.89 2.84
N ILE A 65 -13.24 1.25 4.08
CA ILE A 65 -14.05 2.15 4.91
C ILE A 65 -14.23 3.52 4.25
N ALA A 66 -13.16 4.07 3.67
CA ALA A 66 -13.20 5.37 3.01
C ALA A 66 -13.90 5.34 1.64
N THR A 67 -13.75 4.24 0.91
CA THR A 67 -14.04 4.20 -0.54
C THR A 67 -15.38 3.53 -0.84
N ILE A 68 -15.71 2.39 -0.20
CA ILE A 68 -16.95 1.64 -0.51
C ILE A 68 -18.21 2.50 -0.42
N PRO A 69 -18.43 3.31 0.64
CA PRO A 69 -19.67 4.10 0.75
C PRO A 69 -19.92 5.04 -0.43
N GLN A 70 -18.86 5.48 -1.11
CA GLN A 70 -18.93 6.43 -2.22
C GLN A 70 -19.41 5.77 -3.53
N PHE A 71 -19.36 4.44 -3.62
CA PHE A 71 -19.70 3.67 -4.83
C PHE A 71 -20.93 2.78 -4.63
N LEU A 72 -21.79 3.07 -3.65
CA LEU A 72 -23.04 2.35 -3.42
C LEU A 72 -24.20 3.06 -4.14
N PRO A 73 -24.76 2.50 -5.23
CA PRO A 73 -25.98 3.00 -5.83
C PRO A 73 -27.19 2.80 -4.91
N GLU A 74 -28.13 3.74 -4.95
CA GLU A 74 -29.40 3.61 -4.24
C GLU A 74 -30.21 2.40 -4.74
N GLY A 75 -30.88 1.71 -3.81
CA GLY A 75 -31.73 0.55 -4.13
C GLY A 75 -31.00 -0.77 -4.37
N VAL A 76 -29.67 -0.81 -4.27
CA VAL A 76 -28.86 -2.04 -4.36
C VAL A 76 -28.43 -2.50 -2.97
N SER A 77 -28.42 -3.82 -2.72
CA SER A 77 -27.91 -4.38 -1.47
C SER A 77 -26.44 -3.94 -1.22
N PRO A 78 -26.15 -3.24 -0.10
CA PRO A 78 -24.79 -2.79 0.21
C PRO A 78 -23.79 -3.93 0.34
N LEU A 79 -24.23 -5.08 0.85
CA LEU A 79 -23.38 -6.27 1.00
C LEU A 79 -22.95 -6.83 -0.36
N LEU A 80 -23.90 -6.99 -1.29
CA LEU A 80 -23.61 -7.52 -2.63
C LEU A 80 -22.75 -6.55 -3.44
N MET A 81 -23.04 -5.25 -3.35
CA MET A 81 -22.21 -4.24 -4.02
C MET A 81 -20.81 -4.19 -3.42
N GLY A 82 -20.68 -4.19 -2.09
CA GLY A 82 -19.38 -4.25 -1.42
C GLY A 82 -18.56 -5.48 -1.80
N ALA A 83 -19.19 -6.66 -1.87
CA ALA A 83 -18.55 -7.89 -2.31
C ALA A 83 -18.11 -7.83 -3.78
N LEU A 84 -18.94 -7.26 -4.67
CA LEU A 84 -18.61 -7.05 -6.07
C LEU A 84 -17.39 -6.14 -6.23
N LEU A 85 -17.41 -4.97 -5.59
CA LEU A 85 -16.30 -4.01 -5.65
C LEU A 85 -15.01 -4.60 -5.08
N ALA A 86 -15.07 -5.32 -3.95
CA ALA A 86 -13.94 -6.04 -3.39
C ALA A 86 -13.40 -7.13 -4.34
N GLY A 87 -14.30 -7.84 -5.02
CA GLY A 87 -13.94 -8.83 -6.04
C GLY A 87 -13.24 -8.20 -7.25
N VAL A 88 -13.73 -7.07 -7.75
CA VAL A 88 -13.10 -6.29 -8.83
C VAL A 88 -11.70 -5.84 -8.41
N HIS A 89 -11.55 -5.30 -7.20
CA HIS A 89 -10.24 -4.93 -6.66
C HIS A 89 -9.31 -6.15 -6.59
N GLY A 90 -9.79 -7.28 -6.06
CA GLY A 90 -9.03 -8.52 -5.98
C GLY A 90 -8.53 -9.02 -7.34
N ALA A 91 -9.38 -8.96 -8.36
CA ALA A 91 -9.03 -9.34 -9.73
C ALA A 91 -7.97 -8.40 -10.33
N LEU A 92 -8.11 -7.08 -10.14
CA LEU A 92 -7.11 -6.09 -10.57
C LEU A 92 -5.76 -6.34 -9.91
N THR A 93 -5.75 -6.57 -8.60
CA THR A 93 -4.53 -6.86 -7.84
C THR A 93 -3.89 -8.18 -8.27
N MET A 94 -4.68 -9.22 -8.56
CA MET A 94 -4.17 -10.49 -9.07
C MET A 94 -3.53 -10.31 -10.45
N ALA A 95 -4.20 -9.59 -11.36
CA ALA A 95 -3.67 -9.29 -12.68
C ALA A 95 -2.37 -8.48 -12.59
N TRP A 96 -2.32 -7.48 -11.71
CA TRP A 96 -1.13 -6.68 -11.45
C TRP A 96 0.05 -7.52 -10.93
N PHE A 97 -0.18 -8.38 -9.95
CA PHE A 97 0.87 -9.26 -9.45
C PHE A 97 1.33 -10.27 -10.49
N ALA A 98 0.42 -10.83 -11.29
CA ALA A 98 0.79 -11.70 -12.40
C ALA A 98 1.69 -10.97 -13.41
N LEU A 99 1.36 -9.71 -13.75
CA LEU A 99 2.20 -8.87 -14.61
C LEU A 99 3.60 -8.64 -14.02
N ILE A 100 3.70 -8.31 -12.72
CA ILE A 100 5.00 -8.13 -12.03
C ILE A 100 5.79 -9.44 -12.00
N ILE A 101 5.16 -10.58 -11.72
CA ILE A 101 5.84 -11.88 -11.63
C ILE A 101 6.37 -12.30 -13.01
N LEU A 102 5.54 -12.20 -14.05
CA LEU A 102 5.93 -12.53 -15.42
C LEU A 102 6.95 -11.54 -15.97
N GLY A 103 6.79 -10.25 -15.66
CA GLY A 103 7.75 -9.19 -15.98
C GLY A 103 9.02 -9.22 -15.13
N GLY A 104 9.02 -9.97 -14.02
CA GLY A 104 10.12 -10.06 -13.06
C GLY A 104 11.41 -10.57 -13.69
N GLY A 105 11.33 -11.44 -14.70
CA GLY A 105 12.50 -11.90 -15.47
C GLY A 105 13.24 -10.80 -16.22
N TYR A 106 12.53 -9.74 -16.64
CA TYR A 106 13.11 -8.55 -17.26
C TYR A 106 13.62 -7.58 -16.19
N ALA A 107 12.78 -7.31 -15.17
CA ALA A 107 13.12 -6.40 -14.07
C ALA A 107 14.36 -6.86 -13.29
N ARG A 108 14.59 -8.17 -13.17
CA ARG A 108 15.76 -8.76 -12.48
C ARG A 108 17.09 -8.34 -13.12
N ARG A 109 17.12 -8.05 -14.42
CA ARG A 109 18.34 -7.60 -15.12
C ARG A 109 18.74 -6.17 -14.72
N TRP A 110 17.74 -5.31 -14.52
CA TRP A 110 17.93 -3.92 -14.13
C TRP A 110 18.07 -3.76 -12.60
N LEU A 111 17.27 -4.48 -11.82
CA LEU A 111 17.32 -4.48 -10.35
C LEU A 111 18.51 -5.26 -9.78
N ALA A 112 19.23 -6.05 -10.59
CA ALA A 112 20.50 -6.64 -10.20
C ALA A 112 21.65 -5.62 -10.21
N ASP A 113 21.50 -4.45 -10.84
CA ASP A 113 22.51 -3.40 -10.80
C ASP A 113 22.52 -2.72 -9.42
N PRO A 114 23.64 -2.77 -8.67
CA PRO A 114 23.77 -2.09 -7.38
C PRO A 114 23.53 -0.58 -7.45
N ARG A 115 23.74 0.05 -8.62
CA ARG A 115 23.47 1.49 -8.80
C ARG A 115 21.97 1.77 -8.85
N ALA A 116 21.20 0.96 -9.57
CA ALA A 116 19.75 1.10 -9.66
C ALA A 116 19.11 0.94 -8.26
N LEU A 117 19.52 -0.07 -7.51
CA LEU A 117 19.06 -0.27 -6.13
C LEU A 117 19.41 0.91 -5.22
N ARG A 118 20.64 1.45 -5.30
CA ARG A 118 21.02 2.63 -4.50
C ARG A 118 20.22 3.88 -4.84
N ILE A 119 19.84 4.08 -6.10
CA ILE A 119 18.99 5.20 -6.51
C ILE A 119 17.59 5.04 -5.93
N ILE A 120 17.00 3.84 -6.05
CA ILE A 120 15.69 3.52 -5.47
C ILE A 120 15.71 3.73 -3.95
N ASP A 121 16.73 3.22 -3.26
CA ASP A 121 16.89 3.36 -1.81
C ASP A 121 17.02 4.83 -1.40
N ARG A 122 17.78 5.64 -2.16
CA ARG A 122 17.93 7.08 -1.89
C ARG A 122 16.63 7.84 -2.09
N ILE A 123 15.94 7.64 -3.21
CA ILE A 123 14.66 8.30 -3.49
C ILE A 123 13.66 7.94 -2.40
N THR A 124 13.54 6.65 -2.08
CA THR A 124 12.64 6.14 -1.04
C THR A 124 12.98 6.76 0.33
N GLY A 125 14.26 6.73 0.71
CA GLY A 125 14.73 7.29 1.97
C GLY A 125 14.48 8.80 2.07
N THR A 126 14.76 9.55 1.00
CA THR A 126 14.51 11.00 0.95
C THR A 126 13.02 11.32 1.08
N VAL A 127 12.14 10.58 0.39
CA VAL A 127 10.69 10.77 0.49
C VAL A 127 10.20 10.47 1.91
N LEU A 128 10.66 9.37 2.53
CA LEU A 128 10.26 9.01 3.89
C LEU A 128 10.76 10.01 4.94
N ILE A 129 12.01 10.47 4.84
CA ILE A 129 12.57 11.51 5.73
C ILE A 129 11.78 12.81 5.56
N GLY A 130 11.50 13.22 4.32
CA GLY A 130 10.71 14.42 4.04
C GLY A 130 9.30 14.33 4.61
N PHE A 131 8.64 13.19 4.45
CA PHE A 131 7.31 12.96 5.01
C PHE A 131 7.31 12.93 6.55
N GLY A 132 8.29 12.26 7.16
CA GLY A 132 8.46 12.23 8.62
C GLY A 132 8.74 13.61 9.21
N ALA A 133 9.57 14.42 8.55
CA ALA A 133 9.81 15.81 8.93
C ALA A 133 8.53 16.65 8.83
N LYS A 134 7.75 16.50 7.76
CA LYS A 134 6.45 17.19 7.59
C LYS A 134 5.46 16.80 8.69
N LEU A 135 5.35 15.50 8.99
CA LEU A 135 4.50 15.02 10.09
C LEU A 135 4.94 15.58 11.45
N MET A 136 6.25 15.67 11.71
CA MET A 136 6.77 16.25 12.95
C MET A 136 6.38 17.74 13.05
N VAL A 137 6.50 18.49 11.95
CA VAL A 137 6.10 19.91 11.92
C VAL A 137 4.60 20.07 12.18
N ASP A 138 3.77 19.26 11.53
CA ASP A 138 2.32 19.28 11.74
C ASP A 138 1.90 18.81 13.15
N ALA A 139 2.67 17.89 13.75
CA ALA A 139 2.41 17.35 15.07
C ALA A 139 2.82 18.30 16.20
N ILE A 140 3.69 19.29 15.94
CA ILE A 140 3.99 20.35 16.90
C ILE A 140 2.78 21.30 16.93
N PRO A 141 2.01 21.36 18.03
CA PRO A 141 0.85 22.24 18.10
C PRO A 141 1.33 23.68 17.94
N SER A 142 0.78 24.40 16.96
CA SER A 142 1.15 25.78 16.65
C SER A 142 0.96 26.75 17.84
N GLY A 143 0.28 26.31 18.91
CA GLY A 143 0.09 27.05 20.16
C GLY A 143 1.13 26.80 21.27
N ALA A 144 1.97 25.76 21.19
CA ALA A 144 2.96 25.44 22.24
C ALA A 144 4.18 26.36 22.20
N VAL A 145 4.52 26.89 21.03
CA VAL A 145 5.60 27.88 20.85
C VAL A 145 5.13 29.31 21.20
N ALA A 146 3.82 29.58 21.13
CA ALA A 146 3.26 30.91 21.33
C ALA A 146 2.99 31.27 22.80
N LEU A 147 2.84 30.29 23.69
CA LEU A 147 2.55 30.52 25.11
C LEU A 147 3.82 30.28 25.94
N GLY A 148 4.67 31.32 26.05
CA GLY A 148 5.76 31.40 27.03
C GLY A 148 5.24 31.41 28.47
N ARG A 149 4.55 30.35 28.87
CA ARG A 149 3.98 30.20 30.22
C ARG A 149 5.01 29.50 31.11
N PRO A 150 5.45 30.15 32.20
CA PRO A 150 6.36 29.53 33.15
C PRO A 150 5.64 28.34 33.82
N LEU A 151 6.37 27.23 33.95
CA LEU A 151 5.90 26.02 34.62
C LEU A 151 5.49 26.34 36.07
N PRO A 152 4.32 25.87 36.53
CA PRO A 152 3.91 26.08 37.92
C PRO A 152 4.90 25.39 38.85
N ARG A 153 5.44 26.15 39.80
CA ARG A 153 6.28 25.62 40.89
C ARG A 153 5.38 24.72 41.73
N LEU A 154 5.66 23.42 41.70
CA LEU A 154 5.10 22.46 42.63
C LEU A 154 5.64 22.79 44.02
N VAL A 155 4.73 23.16 44.93
CA VAL A 155 4.94 23.16 46.39
C VAL A 155 4.78 21.74 46.88
#